data_AF-A0A1J4KE69-F1
#
_entry.id   AF-A0A1J4KE69-F1
#
_cell.length_a   1.000
_cell.length_b   1.000
_cell.length_c   1.000
_cell.angle_alpha   90.00
_cell.angle_beta   90.00
_cell.angle_gamma   90.00
#
_symmetry.space_group_name_H-M   'P 1'
#
loop_
_entity.id
_entity.type
_entity.pdbx_description
1 polymer ?
#
loop_
_entity_poly.entity_id
_entity_poly.type
_entity_poly.pdbx_seq_one_letter_code
_entity_poly.pdbx_strand_id
1 'polypeptide(L)'
;MARTKLNFATKLFNFIILVAGGSFTTIFAVAGILCSISALIAISIENRIFFQRLCRFVGIVICIFGFLLPFRHISLFATALCCWWALLLFQTIKQYQFYQGMAAIALSLIFWSNNARHENSLAQNVADFVLFVVLPSVFMLVCLSRTGNLLGDTGSHSKQPVIPLEAWFAKLGNLVKTIIPPTN
;
A
#
# COMPACT_ATOMS: atom_id res chain seq x y z
N MET A 1 -9.11 11.03 -48.34
CA MET A 1 -8.15 9.97 -47.90
C MET A 1 -7.08 10.46 -46.91
N ALA A 2 -6.59 11.71 -46.99
CA ALA A 2 -5.56 12.22 -46.06
C ALA A 2 -6.04 12.44 -44.61
N ARG A 3 -7.28 12.92 -44.39
CA ARG A 3 -7.87 13.10 -43.04
C ARG A 3 -7.99 11.81 -42.23
N THR A 4 -8.29 10.69 -42.88
CA THR A 4 -8.41 9.37 -42.23
C THR A 4 -7.06 8.83 -41.78
N LYS A 5 -6.00 9.05 -42.59
CA LYS A 5 -4.63 8.67 -42.22
C LYS A 5 -4.09 9.51 -41.05
N LEU A 6 -4.37 10.82 -41.02
CA LEU A 6 -3.99 11.70 -39.92
C LEU A 6 -4.67 11.28 -38.59
N ASN A 7 -5.97 10.96 -38.64
CA ASN A 7 -6.72 10.48 -37.48
C ASN A 7 -6.24 9.11 -36.97
N PHE A 8 -5.78 8.23 -37.86
CA PHE A 8 -5.21 6.94 -37.47
C PHE A 8 -3.85 7.10 -36.80
N ALA A 9 -2.95 7.89 -37.38
CA ALA A 9 -1.62 8.13 -36.84
C ALA A 9 -1.68 8.76 -35.43
N THR A 10 -2.55 9.75 -35.21
CA THR A 10 -2.73 10.37 -33.89
C THR A 10 -3.30 9.39 -32.85
N LYS A 11 -4.26 8.53 -33.23
CA LYS A 11 -4.81 7.50 -32.34
C LYS A 11 -3.77 6.44 -31.98
N LEU A 12 -2.96 6.01 -32.96
CA LEU A 12 -1.88 5.05 -32.74
C LEU A 12 -0.80 5.64 -31.81
N PHE A 13 -0.40 6.89 -32.04
CA PHE A 13 0.57 7.57 -31.20
C PHE A 13 0.07 7.78 -29.76
N ASN A 14 -1.18 8.20 -29.59
CA ASN A 14 -1.81 8.31 -28.26
C ASN A 14 -1.91 6.95 -27.56
N PHE A 15 -2.19 5.88 -28.29
CA PHE A 15 -2.20 4.53 -27.74
C PHE A 15 -0.80 4.10 -27.27
N ILE A 16 0.24 4.34 -28.08
CA ILE A 16 1.63 4.03 -27.71
C ILE A 16 2.06 4.83 -26.48
N ILE A 17 1.75 6.14 -26.42
CA ILE A 17 2.05 6.97 -25.25
C ILE A 17 1.31 6.46 -24.02
N LEU A 18 0.04 6.07 -24.15
CA LEU A 18 -0.75 5.57 -23.04
C LEU A 18 -0.19 4.24 -22.50
N VAL A 19 0.19 3.32 -23.40
CA VAL A 19 0.78 2.03 -23.02
C VAL A 19 2.18 2.20 -22.41
N ALA A 20 3.03 3.02 -23.03
CA ALA A 20 4.38 3.28 -22.53
C ALA A 20 4.34 4.06 -21.20
N GLY A 21 3.62 5.17 -21.16
CA GLY A 21 3.47 5.99 -19.95
C GLY A 21 2.83 5.22 -18.81
N GLY A 22 1.78 4.43 -19.09
CA GLY A 22 1.13 3.57 -18.10
C GLY A 22 2.06 2.49 -17.56
N SER A 23 2.82 1.81 -18.43
CA SER A 23 3.74 0.75 -18.00
C SER A 23 4.91 1.32 -17.18
N PHE A 24 5.55 2.40 -17.60
CA PHE A 24 6.60 3.06 -16.82
C PHE A 24 6.10 3.53 -15.45
N THR A 25 4.95 4.21 -15.40
CA THR A 25 4.38 4.69 -14.14
C THR A 25 4.08 3.53 -13.19
N THR A 26 3.55 2.43 -13.71
CA THR A 26 3.27 1.22 -12.91
C THR A 26 4.55 0.60 -12.35
N ILE A 27 5.59 0.47 -13.18
CA ILE A 27 6.87 -0.09 -12.76
C ILE A 27 7.51 0.79 -11.67
N PHE A 28 7.56 2.10 -11.88
CA PHE A 28 8.12 3.03 -10.88
C PHE A 28 7.31 3.04 -9.58
N ALA A 29 5.98 2.98 -9.66
CA ALA A 29 5.12 2.92 -8.47
C ALA A 29 5.36 1.63 -7.68
N VAL A 30 5.41 0.48 -8.35
CA VAL A 30 5.68 -0.82 -7.71
C VAL A 30 7.08 -0.83 -7.10
N ALA A 31 8.10 -0.37 -7.83
CA ALA A 31 9.47 -0.27 -7.32
C ALA A 31 9.55 0.65 -6.09
N GLY A 32 8.85 1.79 -6.11
CA GLY A 32 8.77 2.72 -4.98
C GLY A 32 8.12 2.10 -3.75
N ILE A 33 7.02 1.37 -3.92
CA ILE A 33 6.35 0.64 -2.84
C ILE A 33 7.29 -0.43 -2.25
N LEU A 34 7.95 -1.21 -3.10
CA LEU A 34 8.91 -2.24 -2.68
C LEU A 34 10.10 -1.63 -1.91
N CYS A 35 10.66 -0.53 -2.41
CA CYS A 35 11.73 0.19 -1.73
C CYS A 35 11.27 0.73 -0.37
N SER A 36 10.07 1.31 -0.30
CA SER A 36 9.48 1.80 0.94
C SER A 36 9.33 0.69 1.97
N ILE A 37 8.77 -0.47 1.58
CA ILE A 37 8.64 -1.62 2.46
C ILE A 37 10.01 -2.08 2.97
N SER A 38 11.02 -2.18 2.10
CA SER A 38 12.37 -2.57 2.50
C SER A 38 12.99 -1.60 3.50
N ALA A 39 12.87 -0.28 3.27
CA ALA A 39 13.36 0.74 4.20
C ALA A 39 12.62 0.69 5.55
N LEU A 40 11.29 0.53 5.52
CA LEU A 40 10.48 0.40 6.72
C LEU A 40 10.81 -0.87 7.53
N ILE A 41 11.11 -1.98 6.87
CA ILE A 41 11.61 -3.19 7.54
C ILE A 41 12.92 -2.89 8.27
N ALA A 42 13.90 -2.27 7.60
CA ALA A 42 15.19 -1.91 8.21
C ALA A 42 15.01 -1.01 9.45
N ILE A 43 14.20 0.05 9.34
CA ILE A 43 13.87 0.95 10.46
C ILE A 43 13.19 0.17 11.59
N SER A 44 12.29 -0.77 11.26
CA SER A 44 11.57 -1.55 12.26
C SER A 44 12.49 -2.47 13.07
N ILE A 45 13.59 -2.94 12.47
CA ILE A 45 14.61 -3.77 13.11
C ILE A 45 15.50 -2.90 14.00
N GLU A 46 15.98 -1.78 13.49
CA GLU A 46 16.93 -0.89 14.17
C GLU A 46 16.29 -0.15 15.36
N ASN A 47 15.10 0.42 15.19
CA ASN A 47 14.41 1.15 16.25
C ASN A 47 12.92 0.85 16.28
N ARG A 48 12.59 -0.21 17.03
CA ARG A 48 11.21 -0.68 17.20
C ARG A 48 10.27 0.35 17.80
N ILE A 49 10.70 1.07 18.84
CA ILE A 49 9.84 2.02 19.55
C ILE A 49 9.46 3.16 18.60
N PHE A 50 10.44 3.63 17.83
CA PHE A 50 10.21 4.62 16.78
C PHE A 50 9.22 4.12 15.73
N PHE A 51 9.41 2.90 15.22
CA PHE A 51 8.48 2.30 14.24
C PHE A 51 7.05 2.21 14.76
N GLN A 52 6.85 1.75 16.01
CA GLN A 52 5.51 1.68 16.61
C GLN A 52 4.86 3.07 16.77
N ARG A 53 5.64 4.09 17.12
CA ARG A 53 5.16 5.48 17.16
C ARG A 53 4.77 5.97 15.77
N LEU A 54 5.55 5.63 14.75
CA LEU A 54 5.27 5.97 13.36
C LEU A 54 3.97 5.31 12.87
N CYS A 55 3.74 4.02 13.16
CA CYS A 55 2.48 3.35 12.83
C CYS A 55 1.27 4.05 13.47
N ARG A 56 1.38 4.44 14.75
CA ARG A 56 0.30 5.17 15.45
C ARG A 56 0.09 6.56 14.86
N PHE A 57 1.16 7.27 14.54
CA PHE A 57 1.08 8.59 13.88
C PHE A 57 0.35 8.48 12.54
N VAL A 58 0.72 7.50 11.72
CA VAL A 58 0.02 7.19 10.47
C VAL A 58 -1.46 6.87 10.70
N GLY A 59 -1.78 6.05 11.70
CA GLY A 59 -3.16 5.75 12.07
C GLY A 59 -3.96 7.00 12.45
N ILE A 60 -3.35 7.95 13.16
CA ILE A 60 -3.97 9.25 13.50
C ILE A 60 -4.25 10.05 12.22
N VAL A 61 -3.26 10.15 11.32
CA VAL A 61 -3.41 10.87 10.04
C VAL A 61 -4.58 10.28 9.23
N ILE A 62 -4.61 8.96 9.05
CA ILE A 62 -5.71 8.27 8.34
C ILE A 62 -7.05 8.54 9.01
N CYS A 63 -7.10 8.56 10.34
CA CYS A 63 -8.32 8.80 11.09
C CYS A 63 -8.83 10.23 10.88
N ILE A 64 -7.95 11.24 10.99
CA ILE A 64 -8.30 12.65 10.77
C ILE A 64 -8.87 12.85 9.36
N PHE A 65 -8.16 12.39 8.34
CA PHE A 65 -8.64 12.50 6.97
C PHE A 65 -9.89 11.64 6.70
N GLY A 66 -9.99 10.47 7.36
CA GLY A 66 -11.16 9.59 7.29
C GLY A 66 -12.44 10.23 7.85
N PHE A 67 -12.34 11.00 8.92
CA PHE A 67 -13.44 11.79 9.47
C PHE A 67 -13.83 12.97 8.58
N LEU A 68 -12.93 13.42 7.70
CA LEU A 68 -13.24 14.47 6.73
C LEU A 68 -13.95 13.95 5.47
N LEU A 69 -13.97 12.64 5.23
CA LEU A 69 -14.61 12.02 4.05
C LEU A 69 -16.11 12.33 3.91
N PRO A 70 -16.93 12.34 4.97
CA PRO A 70 -18.36 12.66 4.84
C PRO A 70 -18.60 14.09 4.34
N PHE A 71 -17.73 15.04 4.67
CA PHE A 71 -17.80 16.41 4.18
C PHE A 71 -17.48 16.51 2.68
N ARG A 72 -16.80 15.50 2.11
CA ARG A 72 -16.56 15.34 0.68
C ARG A 72 -17.64 14.51 -0.01
N HIS A 73 -18.77 14.25 0.65
CA HIS A 73 -19.86 13.40 0.18
C HIS A 73 -19.47 11.94 -0.10
N ILE A 74 -18.38 11.47 0.52
CA ILE A 74 -17.96 10.06 0.44
C ILE A 74 -18.72 9.26 1.50
N SER A 75 -19.06 8.01 1.18
CA SER A 75 -19.84 7.12 2.05
C SER A 75 -19.25 6.97 3.46
N LEU A 76 -20.12 6.90 4.47
CA LEU A 76 -19.75 6.60 5.87
C LEU A 76 -19.01 5.27 6.02
N PHE A 77 -19.22 4.35 5.08
CA PHE A 77 -18.45 3.10 5.02
C PHE A 77 -16.93 3.36 4.90
N ALA A 78 -16.53 4.38 4.14
CA ALA A 78 -15.13 4.75 4.00
C ALA A 78 -14.53 5.21 5.32
N THR A 79 -15.27 6.01 6.09
CA THR A 79 -14.87 6.47 7.42
C THR A 79 -14.74 5.29 8.40
N ALA A 80 -15.69 4.35 8.38
CA ALA A 80 -15.60 3.13 9.19
C ALA A 80 -14.35 2.30 8.82
N LEU A 81 -14.03 2.21 7.53
CA LEU A 81 -12.85 1.53 7.03
C LEU A 81 -11.55 2.25 7.44
N CYS A 82 -11.53 3.58 7.49
CA CYS A 82 -10.41 4.37 8.03
C CYS A 82 -10.22 4.13 9.54
N CYS A 83 -11.32 4.08 10.30
CA CYS A 83 -11.28 3.73 11.72
C CYS A 83 -10.75 2.30 11.93
N TRP A 84 -11.14 1.35 11.07
CA TRP A 84 -10.62 -0.01 11.11
C TRP A 84 -9.10 -0.03 10.84
N TRP A 85 -8.63 0.71 9.85
CA TRP A 85 -7.19 0.87 9.61
C TRP A 85 -6.45 1.44 10.83
N ALA A 86 -6.99 2.49 11.45
CA ALA A 86 -6.42 3.07 12.65
C ALA A 86 -6.33 2.03 13.79
N LEU A 87 -7.39 1.26 14.04
CA LEU A 87 -7.38 0.21 15.06
C LEU A 87 -6.33 -0.88 14.80
N LEU A 88 -6.15 -1.28 13.53
CA LEU A 88 -5.12 -2.25 13.14
C LEU A 88 -3.71 -1.71 13.34
N LEU A 89 -3.45 -0.46 12.94
CA LEU A 89 -2.14 0.18 13.08
C LEU A 89 -1.79 0.49 14.54
N PHE A 90 -2.79 0.74 15.39
CA PHE A 90 -2.61 0.85 16.84
C PHE A 90 -2.37 -0.50 17.52
N GLN A 91 -2.55 -1.60 16.80
CA GLN A 91 -2.45 -2.98 17.31
C GLN A 91 -3.41 -3.24 18.48
N THR A 92 -4.58 -2.58 18.48
CA THR A 92 -5.58 -2.71 19.55
C THR A 92 -6.18 -4.11 19.59
N ILE A 93 -6.39 -4.73 18.41
CA ILE A 93 -6.92 -6.09 18.27
C ILE A 93 -5.84 -6.97 17.66
N LYS A 94 -5.17 -7.78 18.49
CA LYS A 94 -4.09 -8.68 18.06
C LYS A 94 -4.61 -10.03 17.53
N GLN A 95 -5.83 -10.40 17.90
CA GLN A 95 -6.45 -11.65 17.46
C GLN A 95 -6.81 -11.56 15.98
N TYR A 96 -6.40 -12.58 15.20
CA TYR A 96 -6.64 -12.66 13.76
C TYR A 96 -6.13 -11.44 12.97
N GLN A 97 -5.11 -10.74 13.47
CA GLN A 97 -4.60 -9.50 12.88
C GLN A 97 -4.18 -9.69 11.42
N PHE A 98 -3.63 -10.85 11.07
CA PHE A 98 -3.34 -11.23 9.69
C PHE A 98 -4.59 -11.19 8.79
N TYR A 99 -5.65 -11.90 9.17
CA TYR A 99 -6.88 -11.98 8.38
C TYR A 99 -7.59 -10.63 8.31
N GLN A 100 -7.61 -9.87 9.41
CA GLN A 100 -8.17 -8.52 9.44
C GLN A 100 -7.37 -7.56 8.54
N GLY A 101 -6.04 -7.64 8.55
CA GLY A 101 -5.19 -6.86 7.66
C GLY A 101 -5.45 -7.17 6.19
N MET A 102 -5.47 -8.45 5.81
CA MET A 102 -5.75 -8.85 4.43
C MET A 102 -7.17 -8.46 3.98
N ALA A 103 -8.16 -8.60 4.86
CA ALA A 103 -9.53 -8.16 4.60
C ALA A 103 -9.62 -6.64 4.42
N ALA A 104 -8.94 -5.87 5.28
CA ALA A 104 -8.89 -4.41 5.18
C ALA A 104 -8.25 -3.96 3.87
N ILE A 105 -7.15 -4.59 3.43
CA ILE A 105 -6.53 -4.32 2.12
C ILE A 105 -7.53 -4.57 0.98
N ALA A 106 -8.17 -5.74 0.97
CA ALA A 106 -9.10 -6.11 -0.10
C ALA A 106 -10.31 -5.16 -0.15
N LEU A 107 -10.94 -4.87 0.99
CA LEU A 107 -12.08 -3.95 1.06
C LEU A 107 -11.68 -2.53 0.66
N SER A 108 -10.50 -2.06 1.07
CA SER A 108 -9.99 -0.74 0.69
C SER A 108 -9.78 -0.65 -0.81
N LEU A 109 -9.15 -1.66 -1.41
CA LEU A 109 -8.94 -1.71 -2.85
C LEU A 109 -10.25 -1.68 -3.62
N ILE A 110 -11.23 -2.49 -3.23
CA ILE A 110 -12.54 -2.53 -3.88
C ILE A 110 -13.25 -1.17 -3.77
N PHE A 111 -13.31 -0.62 -2.56
CA PHE A 111 -14.00 0.65 -2.30
C PHE A 111 -13.37 1.81 -3.07
N TRP A 112 -12.06 2.00 -2.93
CA TRP A 112 -11.37 3.14 -3.54
C TRP A 112 -11.22 3.00 -5.06
N SER A 113 -11.11 1.79 -5.60
CA SER A 113 -11.14 1.57 -7.05
C SER A 113 -12.51 1.91 -7.64
N ASN A 114 -13.59 1.62 -6.91
CA ASN A 114 -14.93 2.01 -7.34
C ASN A 114 -15.13 3.53 -7.21
N ASN A 115 -14.69 4.14 -6.11
CA ASN A 115 -14.80 5.58 -5.88
C ASN A 115 -14.03 6.40 -6.93
N ALA A 116 -12.85 5.95 -7.32
CA ALA A 116 -12.03 6.60 -8.35
C ALA A 116 -12.70 6.65 -9.74
N ARG A 117 -13.72 5.83 -10.00
CA ARG A 117 -14.50 5.88 -11.26
C ARG A 117 -15.52 7.01 -11.28
N HIS A 118 -15.94 7.50 -10.11
CA HIS A 118 -16.99 8.50 -9.97
C HIS A 118 -16.43 9.93 -9.79
N GLU A 119 -15.17 10.05 -9.38
CA GLU A 119 -14.54 11.33 -9.10
C GLU A 119 -13.71 11.83 -10.31
N ASN A 120 -13.93 13.08 -10.73
CA ASN A 120 -13.31 13.64 -11.94
C ASN A 120 -11.86 14.11 -11.75
N SER A 121 -11.39 14.28 -10.50
CA SER A 121 -10.04 14.79 -10.22
C SER A 121 -9.03 13.65 -10.05
N LEU A 122 -8.15 13.48 -11.03
CA LEU A 122 -7.07 12.48 -10.98
C LEU A 122 -6.13 12.69 -9.78
N ALA A 123 -5.78 13.94 -9.47
CA ALA A 123 -4.87 14.25 -8.36
C ALA A 123 -5.48 13.85 -7.00
N GLN A 124 -6.77 14.12 -6.82
CA GLN A 124 -7.51 13.75 -5.62
C GLN A 124 -7.63 12.23 -5.47
N ASN A 125 -7.94 11.53 -6.57
CA ASN A 125 -8.01 10.08 -6.59
C ASN A 125 -6.67 9.42 -6.22
N VAL A 126 -5.57 9.93 -6.77
CA VAL A 126 -4.22 9.42 -6.44
C VAL A 126 -3.90 9.70 -4.97
N ALA A 127 -4.16 10.90 -4.46
CA ALA A 127 -3.90 11.24 -3.06
C ALA A 127 -4.70 10.36 -2.10
N ASP A 128 -6.00 10.17 -2.35
CA ASP A 128 -6.86 9.30 -1.54
C ASP A 128 -6.40 7.84 -1.60
N PHE A 129 -6.05 7.35 -2.79
CA PHE A 129 -5.58 5.98 -2.95
C PHE A 129 -4.25 5.74 -2.21
N VAL A 130 -3.33 6.71 -2.28
CA VAL A 130 -2.08 6.63 -1.51
C VAL A 130 -2.36 6.64 -0.01
N LEU A 131 -3.19 7.57 0.47
CA LEU A 131 -3.44 7.78 1.88
C LEU A 131 -4.24 6.64 2.53
N PHE A 132 -5.27 6.13 1.86
CA PHE A 132 -6.23 5.18 2.43
C PHE A 132 -6.03 3.73 1.98
N VAL A 133 -5.18 3.49 0.97
CA VAL A 133 -4.87 2.14 0.49
C VAL A 133 -3.38 1.85 0.64
N VAL A 134 -2.52 2.55 -0.11
CA VAL A 134 -1.10 2.19 -0.22
C VAL A 134 -0.39 2.32 1.11
N LEU A 135 -0.52 3.49 1.75
CA LEU A 135 0.19 3.81 2.98
C LEU A 135 -0.19 2.87 4.15
N PRO A 136 -1.47 2.69 4.52
CA PRO A 136 -1.84 1.72 5.56
C PRO A 136 -1.45 0.29 5.20
N SER A 137 -1.56 -0.11 3.93
CA SER A 137 -1.19 -1.46 3.48
C SER A 137 0.31 -1.72 3.67
N VAL A 138 1.17 -0.77 3.28
CA VAL A 138 2.63 -0.88 3.44
C VAL A 138 2.99 -1.05 4.92
N PHE A 139 2.48 -0.19 5.80
CA PHE A 139 2.75 -0.28 7.23
C PHE A 139 2.23 -1.58 7.85
N MET A 140 1.03 -2.02 7.43
CA MET A 140 0.45 -3.27 7.91
C MET A 140 1.24 -4.49 7.43
N LEU A 141 1.68 -4.52 6.17
CA LEU A 141 2.53 -5.59 5.63
C LEU A 141 3.84 -5.71 6.42
N VAL A 142 4.48 -4.58 6.76
CA VAL A 142 5.68 -4.57 7.62
C VAL A 142 5.37 -5.03 9.04
N CYS A 143 4.20 -4.69 9.59
CA CYS A 143 3.76 -5.20 10.89
C CYS A 143 3.52 -6.71 10.86
N LEU A 144 2.91 -7.23 9.79
CA LEU A 144 2.61 -8.65 9.59
C LEU A 144 3.82 -9.49 9.21
N SER A 145 4.88 -8.88 8.67
CA SER A 145 6.10 -9.59 8.30
C SER A 145 7.03 -9.86 9.47
N ARG A 146 6.86 -9.14 10.59
CA ARG A 146 7.60 -9.41 11.82
C ARG A 146 6.95 -10.55 12.59
N THR A 147 7.50 -11.76 12.46
CA THR A 147 7.26 -12.87 13.39
C THR A 147 7.55 -12.43 14.83
N GLY A 148 6.64 -12.69 15.77
CA GLY A 148 7.00 -13.26 17.07
C GLY A 148 7.93 -12.51 18.02
N ASN A 149 8.10 -11.19 17.88
CA ASN A 149 8.83 -10.40 18.89
C ASN A 149 7.95 -9.29 19.47
N LEU A 150 6.61 -9.43 19.48
CA LEU A 150 5.79 -8.70 20.45
C LEU A 150 6.34 -9.00 21.84
N LEU A 151 6.77 -7.98 22.58
CA LEU A 151 7.38 -8.04 23.92
C LEU A 151 6.37 -8.54 24.98
N GLY A 152 5.70 -9.66 24.72
CA GLY A 152 4.62 -10.20 25.56
C GLY A 152 4.06 -11.55 25.11
N ASP A 153 4.76 -12.32 24.27
CA ASP A 153 4.30 -13.64 23.82
C ASP A 153 4.83 -14.80 24.68
N THR A 154 4.87 -14.60 26.00
CA THR A 154 5.04 -15.67 27.00
C THR A 154 3.75 -16.46 27.26
N GLY A 155 2.70 -16.30 26.43
CA GLY A 155 1.39 -16.88 26.67
C GLY A 155 0.73 -17.39 25.39
N SER A 156 0.97 -18.66 25.08
CA SER A 156 0.09 -19.64 24.42
C SER A 156 -1.02 -19.16 23.45
N HIS A 157 -1.03 -19.78 22.26
CA HIS A 157 -2.20 -20.03 21.39
C HIS A 157 -2.60 -19.08 20.25
N SER A 158 -1.68 -18.46 19.50
CA SER A 158 -2.01 -18.24 18.08
C SER A 158 -0.79 -18.34 17.16
N LYS A 159 -0.65 -19.48 16.48
CA LYS A 159 0.21 -19.61 15.29
C LYS A 159 -0.43 -18.80 14.16
N GLN A 160 -0.30 -17.47 14.18
CA GLN A 160 -0.71 -16.65 13.05
C GLN A 160 0.28 -16.86 11.89
N PRO A 161 -0.19 -16.97 10.64
CA PRO A 161 0.69 -17.04 9.49
C PRO A 161 1.46 -15.71 9.37
N VAL A 162 2.77 -15.81 9.16
CA VAL A 162 3.66 -14.66 8.96
C VAL A 162 4.02 -14.56 7.49
N ILE A 163 4.06 -13.35 6.95
CA ILE A 163 4.56 -13.10 5.59
C ILE A 163 6.08 -12.93 5.65
N PRO A 164 6.89 -13.83 5.08
CA PRO A 164 8.35 -13.71 5.11
C PRO A 164 8.82 -12.67 4.07
N LEU A 165 8.47 -11.39 4.27
CA LEU A 165 8.82 -10.32 3.32
C LEU A 165 10.33 -10.21 3.14
N GLU A 166 11.14 -10.38 4.20
CA GLU A 166 12.61 -10.36 4.12
C GLU A 166 13.16 -11.42 3.15
N ALA A 167 12.67 -12.66 3.25
CA ALA A 167 13.08 -13.73 2.35
C ALA A 167 12.64 -13.46 0.90
N TRP A 168 11.49 -12.80 0.73
CA TRP A 168 10.99 -12.41 -0.58
C TRP A 168 11.81 -11.26 -1.20
N PHE A 169 12.15 -10.24 -0.42
CA PHE A 169 13.05 -9.15 -0.83
C PHE A 169 14.46 -9.64 -1.12
N ALA A 170 15.01 -10.56 -0.32
CA ALA A 170 16.31 -11.17 -0.58
C ALA A 170 16.32 -11.95 -1.91
N LYS A 171 15.24 -12.68 -2.21
CA LYS A 171 15.07 -13.37 -3.50
C LYS A 171 14.97 -12.39 -4.68
N LEU A 172 14.21 -11.31 -4.53
CA LEU A 172 14.10 -10.27 -5.55
C LEU A 172 15.44 -9.56 -5.78
N GLY A 173 16.16 -9.21 -4.71
CA GLY A 173 17.49 -8.61 -4.80
C GLY A 173 18.50 -9.53 -5.49
N ASN A 174 18.46 -10.84 -5.22
CA ASN A 174 19.30 -11.81 -5.91
C ASN A 174 18.93 -11.94 -7.39
N LEU A 175 17.64 -11.94 -7.74
CA LEU A 175 17.18 -11.92 -9.14
C LEU A 175 17.69 -10.69 -9.90
N VAL A 176 17.60 -9.51 -9.29
CA VAL A 176 18.12 -8.26 -9.89
C VAL A 176 19.63 -8.34 -10.08
N LYS A 177 20.38 -8.83 -9.10
CA LYS A 177 21.84 -9.04 -9.23
C LYS A 177 22.22 -10.04 -10.32
N THR A 178 21.36 -11.03 -10.60
CA THR A 178 21.58 -11.96 -11.71
C THR A 178 21.35 -11.31 -13.07
N ILE A 179 20.37 -10.40 -13.18
CA ILE A 179 20.00 -9.74 -14.44
C ILE A 179 20.91 -8.53 -14.73
N ILE A 180 21.26 -7.76 -13.71
CA ILE A 180 22.19 -6.64 -13.77
C ILE A 180 23.32 -6.93 -12.78
N PRO A 181 24.35 -7.68 -13.21
CA PRO A 181 25.49 -7.95 -12.36
C PRO A 181 26.13 -6.62 -11.95
N PRO A 182 26.58 -6.49 -10.69
CA PRO A 182 27.24 -5.27 -10.25
C PRO A 182 28.48 -5.06 -11.12
N THR A 183 28.47 -3.98 -11.90
CA THR A 183 29.68 -3.47 -12.53
C THR A 183 30.59 -2.97 -11.41
N ASN A 184 31.67 -3.70 -11.14
CA ASN A 184 32.75 -3.27 -10.26
C ASN A 184 33.31 -1.91 -10.70
#